data_AF-A0A916JM65-F1
#
_entry.id   AF-A0A916JM65-F1
#
_cell.length_a   1.000
_cell.length_b   1.000
_cell.length_c   1.000
_cell.angle_alpha   90.00
_cell.angle_beta   90.00
_cell.angle_gamma   90.00
#
_symmetry.space_group_name_H-M   'P 1'
#
loop_
_entity.id
_entity.type
_entity.pdbx_description
1 polymer ?
#
loop_
_entity_poly.entity_id
_entity_poly.type
_entity_poly.pdbx_seq_one_letter_code
_entity_poly.pdbx_strand_id
1 'polypeptide(L)'
;MMIAPKTLLLPLFIVISLGIWSQHKTSPKMVNENDVLEGVAIQPSEALAIAAPYLEEHATDHWNTEKPLLTYIIWRGNYYYISKTNYPAKTINYYLQPAVKVNTRSGKVSFTTTSNKKKK
;
A
#
# COMPACT_ATOMS: atom_id res chain seq x y z
N MET A 1 -64.60 39.58 -1.32
CA MET A 1 -64.72 38.86 -2.61
C MET A 1 -63.34 38.39 -3.00
N MET A 2 -63.16 37.06 -3.04
CA MET A 2 -61.99 36.37 -3.59
C MET A 2 -61.91 36.60 -5.10
N ILE A 3 -60.71 36.56 -5.69
CA ILE A 3 -60.30 35.70 -6.84
C ILE A 3 -58.82 35.98 -7.17
N ALA A 4 -58.06 34.90 -7.28
CA ALA A 4 -56.62 34.79 -7.47
C ALA A 4 -56.10 35.30 -8.84
N PRO A 5 -54.77 35.28 -9.05
CA PRO A 5 -54.31 34.46 -10.17
C PRO A 5 -53.02 33.64 -9.94
N LYS A 6 -53.13 32.37 -10.37
CA LYS A 6 -52.19 31.61 -11.20
C LYS A 6 -50.83 31.24 -10.60
N THR A 7 -50.88 30.10 -9.91
CA THR A 7 -49.85 29.07 -9.76
C THR A 7 -49.13 28.75 -11.08
N LEU A 8 -47.81 28.87 -11.10
CA LEU A 8 -46.94 28.25 -12.10
C LEU A 8 -46.21 27.08 -11.42
N LEU A 9 -46.65 25.86 -11.71
CA LEU A 9 -46.07 24.61 -11.26
C LEU A 9 -44.79 24.33 -12.06
N LEU A 10 -43.62 24.40 -11.41
CA LEU A 10 -42.38 23.85 -11.95
C LEU A 10 -42.28 22.36 -11.57
N PRO A 11 -41.98 21.46 -12.52
CA PRO A 11 -41.91 20.03 -12.25
C PRO A 11 -40.70 19.65 -11.40
N LEU A 12 -41.02 18.88 -10.36
CA LEU A 12 -40.16 18.07 -9.51
C LEU A 12 -39.27 17.13 -10.36
N PHE A 13 -37.95 17.29 -10.28
CA PHE A 13 -36.99 16.24 -10.61
C PHE A 13 -35.83 16.29 -9.62
N ILE A 14 -36.08 15.83 -8.39
CA ILE A 14 -34.99 15.44 -7.49
C ILE A 14 -34.70 13.98 -7.78
N VAL A 15 -33.66 13.75 -8.57
CA VAL A 15 -33.10 12.44 -8.86
C VAL A 15 -32.59 11.84 -7.55
N ILE A 16 -33.23 10.75 -7.15
CA ILE A 16 -32.80 9.89 -6.05
C ILE A 16 -31.50 9.22 -6.48
N SER A 17 -30.36 9.75 -6.06
CA SER A 17 -29.12 8.97 -6.04
C SER A 17 -29.10 8.12 -4.78
N LEU A 18 -29.73 6.95 -4.86
CA LEU A 18 -29.45 5.78 -4.03
C LEU A 18 -28.01 5.31 -4.34
N GLY A 19 -27.03 6.08 -3.88
CA GLY A 19 -25.64 5.67 -3.84
C GLY A 19 -25.45 4.77 -2.62
N ILE A 20 -25.67 3.47 -2.83
CA ILE A 20 -25.42 2.39 -1.90
C ILE A 20 -24.01 2.56 -1.33
N TRP A 21 -23.89 3.02 -0.09
CA TRP A 21 -22.65 2.91 0.66
C TRP A 21 -22.51 1.44 1.05
N SER A 22 -22.01 0.64 0.11
CA SER A 22 -21.59 -0.74 0.39
C SER A 22 -20.34 -0.63 1.25
N GLN A 23 -20.55 -0.47 2.56
CA GLN A 23 -19.56 -0.73 3.58
C GLN A 23 -19.27 -2.23 3.52
N HIS A 24 -18.41 -2.65 2.60
CA HIS A 24 -17.76 -3.95 2.66
C HIS A 24 -16.94 -3.98 3.95
N LYS A 25 -17.59 -4.42 5.03
CA LYS A 25 -16.93 -4.96 6.21
C LYS A 25 -16.15 -6.20 5.76
N THR A 26 -14.98 -5.97 5.18
CA THR A 26 -13.98 -7.01 5.02
C THR A 26 -13.37 -7.20 6.40
N SER A 27 -13.86 -8.20 7.12
CA SER A 27 -13.16 -8.73 8.28
C SER A 27 -11.70 -8.97 7.89
N PRO A 28 -10.72 -8.60 8.74
CA PRO A 28 -9.31 -8.82 8.43
C PRO A 28 -9.09 -10.32 8.21
N LYS A 29 -8.94 -10.72 6.94
CA LYS A 29 -8.59 -12.08 6.56
C LYS A 29 -7.07 -12.21 6.73
N MET A 30 -6.62 -13.18 7.54
CA MET A 30 -5.20 -13.53 7.55
C MET A 30 -4.81 -14.02 6.16
N VAL A 31 -3.95 -13.25 5.49
CA VAL A 31 -3.44 -13.54 4.15
C VAL A 31 -2.34 -14.59 4.28
N ASN A 32 -2.53 -15.73 3.62
CA ASN A 32 -1.51 -16.78 3.52
C ASN A 32 -0.52 -16.44 2.40
N GLU A 33 0.67 -17.02 2.41
CA GLU A 33 1.76 -16.79 1.44
C GLU A 33 1.39 -17.10 -0.03
N ASN A 34 0.24 -17.74 -0.26
CA ASN A 34 -0.27 -18.14 -1.56
C ASN A 34 -1.53 -17.38 -2.03
N ASP A 35 -2.08 -16.45 -1.23
CA ASP A 35 -3.29 -15.70 -1.59
C ASP A 35 -2.98 -14.55 -2.57
N VAL A 36 -3.74 -14.47 -3.68
CA VAL A 36 -3.67 -13.39 -4.68
C VAL A 36 -4.83 -12.42 -4.41
N LEU A 37 -4.52 -11.19 -4.01
CA LEU A 37 -5.53 -10.13 -3.89
C LEU A 37 -5.82 -9.59 -5.31
N GLU A 38 -6.98 -9.90 -5.90
CA GLU A 38 -7.36 -9.35 -7.21
C GLU A 38 -8.26 -8.12 -7.08
N GLY A 39 -7.96 -7.07 -7.86
CA GLY A 39 -8.92 -6.00 -8.20
C GLY A 39 -8.61 -4.58 -7.72
N VAL A 40 -7.68 -4.38 -6.78
CA VAL A 40 -7.27 -3.03 -6.33
C VAL A 40 -5.76 -2.97 -6.24
N ALA A 41 -5.16 -1.97 -6.88
CA ALA A 41 -3.72 -1.72 -6.73
C ALA A 41 -3.42 -1.36 -5.27
N ILE A 42 -2.54 -2.12 -4.65
CA ILE A 42 -2.15 -1.98 -3.26
C ILE A 42 -1.50 -0.61 -3.06
N GLN A 43 -1.90 0.09 -2.02
CA GLN A 43 -1.33 1.36 -1.63
C GLN A 43 0.03 1.15 -0.94
N PRO A 44 0.94 2.15 -0.95
CA PRO A 44 2.23 2.04 -0.27
C PRO A 44 2.12 1.66 1.22
N SER A 45 1.08 2.17 1.91
CA SER A 45 0.81 1.85 3.33
C SER A 45 0.40 0.38 3.53
N GLU A 46 -0.39 -0.17 2.64
CA GLU A 46 -0.80 -1.58 2.65
C GLU A 46 0.38 -2.49 2.33
N ALA A 47 1.21 -2.11 1.36
CA ALA A 47 2.45 -2.83 1.06
C ALA A 47 3.41 -2.84 2.26
N LEU A 48 3.50 -1.72 3.01
CA LEU A 48 4.25 -1.67 4.26
C LEU A 48 3.68 -2.61 5.33
N ALA A 49 2.36 -2.64 5.49
CA ALA A 49 1.71 -3.56 6.43
C ALA A 49 1.97 -5.03 6.09
N ILE A 50 1.93 -5.39 4.80
CA ILE A 50 2.27 -6.72 4.29
C ILE A 50 3.75 -7.06 4.54
N ALA A 51 4.65 -6.09 4.33
CA ALA A 51 6.09 -6.30 4.48
C ALA A 51 6.57 -6.29 5.94
N ALA A 52 5.88 -5.59 6.84
CA ALA A 52 6.26 -5.36 8.23
C ALA A 52 6.80 -6.59 8.99
N PRO A 53 6.14 -7.78 8.96
CA PRO A 53 6.63 -8.95 9.69
C PRO A 53 7.97 -9.49 9.17
N TYR A 54 8.36 -9.14 7.95
CA TYR A 54 9.58 -9.64 7.30
C TYR A 54 10.75 -8.66 7.33
N LEU A 55 10.52 -7.41 7.76
CA LEU A 55 11.53 -6.36 7.63
C LEU A 55 12.78 -6.63 8.47
N GLU A 56 12.60 -7.04 9.73
CA GLU A 56 13.73 -7.23 10.65
C GLU A 56 14.70 -8.32 10.20
N GLU A 57 14.19 -9.41 9.62
CA GLU A 57 15.02 -10.54 9.18
C GLU A 57 15.60 -10.35 7.77
N HIS A 58 14.85 -9.74 6.86
CA HIS A 58 15.17 -9.77 5.43
C HIS A 58 15.49 -8.43 4.80
N ALA A 59 15.24 -7.31 5.48
CA ALA A 59 15.30 -5.98 4.87
C ALA A 59 15.77 -4.86 5.82
N THR A 60 16.34 -5.21 6.97
CA THR A 60 16.98 -4.25 7.88
C THR A 60 18.49 -4.27 7.69
N ASP A 61 19.10 -3.12 7.37
CA ASP A 61 20.55 -2.96 7.32
C ASP A 61 21.01 -1.64 7.96
N HIS A 62 21.96 -1.73 8.89
CA HIS A 62 22.55 -0.60 9.58
C HIS A 62 23.91 -0.26 8.97
N TRP A 63 23.97 0.83 8.21
CA TRP A 63 25.23 1.33 7.66
C TRP A 63 25.99 2.21 8.67
N ASN A 64 25.28 3.05 9.43
CA ASN A 64 25.86 3.91 10.47
C ASN A 64 25.13 3.72 11.81
N THR A 65 25.75 3.09 12.80
CA THR A 65 25.09 2.78 14.09
C THR A 65 24.67 4.01 14.90
N GLU A 66 25.16 5.20 14.59
CA GLU A 66 24.81 6.45 15.28
C GLU A 66 23.54 7.11 14.71
N LYS A 67 23.04 6.63 13.58
CA LYS A 67 21.85 7.19 12.92
C LYS A 67 20.66 6.25 13.05
N PRO A 68 19.45 6.78 13.30
CA PRO A 68 18.26 5.94 13.34
C PRO A 68 17.99 5.30 11.99
N LEU A 69 17.43 4.08 12.00
CA LEU A 69 16.89 3.43 10.82
C LEU A 69 15.69 4.21 10.29
N LEU A 70 15.59 4.29 8.96
CA LEU A 70 14.45 4.84 8.25
C LEU A 70 13.83 3.75 7.39
N THR A 71 12.50 3.73 7.33
CA THR A 71 11.77 2.87 6.41
C THR A 71 11.69 3.55 5.05
N TYR A 72 12.23 2.90 4.03
CA TYR A 72 12.14 3.33 2.64
C TYR A 72 11.12 2.47 1.90
N ILE A 73 10.27 3.10 1.11
CA ILE A 73 9.31 2.45 0.21
C ILE A 73 9.56 3.01 -1.19
N ILE A 74 10.00 2.16 -2.10
CA ILE A 74 10.39 2.55 -3.45
C ILE A 74 9.53 1.78 -4.44
N TRP A 75 8.76 2.49 -5.26
CA TRP A 75 7.95 1.87 -6.31
C TRP A 75 8.77 1.70 -7.60
N ARG A 76 8.88 0.46 -8.09
CA ARG A 76 9.52 0.14 -9.38
C ARG A 76 8.76 -0.96 -10.12
N GLY A 77 8.29 -0.61 -11.32
CA GLY A 77 7.48 -1.53 -12.13
C GLY A 77 6.24 -2.00 -11.37
N ASN A 78 6.09 -3.32 -11.24
CA ASN A 78 4.96 -3.95 -10.55
C ASN A 78 5.21 -4.24 -9.07
N TYR A 79 6.20 -3.59 -8.43
CA TYR A 79 6.57 -3.89 -7.05
C TYR A 79 6.86 -2.64 -6.22
N TYR A 80 6.47 -2.68 -4.95
CA TYR A 80 7.07 -1.86 -3.89
C TYR A 80 8.25 -2.60 -3.30
N TYR A 81 9.38 -1.92 -3.18
CA TYR A 81 10.59 -2.39 -2.50
C TYR A 81 10.67 -1.68 -1.16
N ILE A 82 10.68 -2.45 -0.08
CA ILE A 82 10.59 -1.93 1.29
C ILE A 82 11.79 -2.39 2.09
N SER A 83 12.49 -1.45 2.72
CA SER A 83 13.70 -1.71 3.50
C SER A 83 13.80 -0.76 4.69
N LYS A 84 14.37 -1.21 5.80
CA LYS A 84 14.77 -0.38 6.93
C LYS A 84 16.27 -0.18 6.91
N THR A 85 16.72 1.03 6.63
CA THR A 85 18.15 1.33 6.61
C THR A 85 18.41 2.80 6.92
N ASN A 86 19.66 3.15 7.14
CA ASN A 86 20.11 4.52 7.26
C ASN A 86 21.18 4.88 6.22
N TYR A 87 21.23 4.12 5.13
CA TYR A 87 21.92 4.58 3.92
C TYR A 87 21.42 5.97 3.53
N PRO A 88 22.31 6.83 3.00
CA PRO A 88 21.90 8.08 2.39
C PRO A 88 20.81 7.85 1.33
N ALA A 89 19.76 8.66 1.31
CA ALA A 89 18.68 8.50 0.34
C ALA A 89 19.17 8.49 -1.12
N LYS A 90 20.26 9.23 -1.42
CA LYS A 90 20.90 9.23 -2.76
C LYS A 90 21.41 7.85 -3.21
N THR A 91 21.68 6.94 -2.28
CA THR A 91 22.22 5.60 -2.58
C THR A 91 21.18 4.49 -2.47
N ILE A 92 19.99 4.75 -1.91
CA ILE A 92 18.95 3.73 -1.66
C ILE A 92 18.53 2.98 -2.94
N ASN A 93 18.52 3.66 -4.09
CA ASN A 93 18.19 3.10 -5.39
C ASN A 93 19.24 2.08 -5.90
N TYR A 94 20.48 2.19 -5.43
CA TYR A 94 21.57 1.26 -5.74
C TYR A 94 21.59 0.09 -4.74
N TYR A 95 21.19 0.34 -3.50
CA TYR A 95 21.15 -0.63 -2.41
C TYR A 95 19.73 -1.08 -2.09
N LEU A 96 18.93 -1.38 -3.13
CA LEU A 96 17.62 -2.03 -2.98
C LEU A 96 17.71 -3.46 -2.42
N GLN A 97 18.91 -3.94 -2.14
CA GLN A 97 19.17 -5.21 -1.48
C GLN A 97 19.92 -4.86 -0.19
N PRO A 98 19.31 -5.07 1.00
CA PRO A 98 18.16 -5.93 1.26
C PRO A 98 16.80 -5.19 1.26
N ALA A 99 15.79 -5.74 0.56
CA ALA A 99 14.41 -5.26 0.55
C ALA A 99 13.39 -6.41 0.43
N VAL A 100 12.23 -6.19 1.03
CA VAL A 100 11.01 -6.97 0.78
C VAL A 100 10.31 -6.38 -0.45
N LYS A 101 10.05 -7.21 -1.45
CA LYS A 101 9.29 -6.85 -2.64
C LYS A 101 7.84 -7.28 -2.47
N VAL A 102 6.92 -6.33 -2.59
CA VAL A 102 5.47 -6.57 -2.57
C VAL A 102 4.89 -6.24 -3.94
N ASN A 103 4.24 -7.20 -4.58
CA ASN A 103 3.60 -6.97 -5.88
C ASN A 103 2.45 -5.96 -5.74
N THR A 104 2.43 -4.92 -6.57
CA THR A 104 1.45 -3.82 -6.47
C THR A 104 0.02 -4.22 -6.82
N ARG A 105 -0.18 -5.34 -7.52
CA ARG A 105 -1.51 -5.86 -7.88
C ARG A 105 -1.96 -6.96 -6.94
N SER A 106 -1.10 -7.94 -6.67
CA SER A 106 -1.47 -9.15 -5.94
C SER A 106 -1.12 -9.18 -4.45
N GLY A 107 -0.22 -8.29 -3.99
CA GLY A 107 0.30 -8.33 -2.63
C GLY A 107 1.33 -9.41 -2.37
N LYS A 108 1.66 -10.22 -3.39
CA LYS A 108 2.63 -11.29 -3.27
C LYS A 108 3.99 -10.77 -2.81
N VAL A 109 4.51 -11.38 -1.75
CA VAL A 109 5.81 -11.06 -1.17
C VAL A 109 6.91 -11.87 -1.85
N SER A 110 8.05 -11.23 -2.07
CA SER A 110 9.31 -11.87 -2.46
C SER A 110 10.48 -11.12 -1.84
N PHE A 111 11.61 -11.76 -1.64
CA PHE A 111 12.76 -11.14 -1.00
C PHE A 111 13.83 -10.84 -2.05
N THR A 112 14.42 -9.64 -2.01
CA THR A 112 15.67 -9.46 -2.74
C THR A 112 16.75 -10.21 -1.98
N THR A 113 17.29 -11.27 -2.59
CA THR A 113 18.40 -12.01 -1.99
C THR A 113 19.60 -11.07 -1.92
N THR A 114 20.00 -10.65 -0.73
CA THR A 114 21.39 -10.22 -0.55
C THR A 114 22.22 -11.48 -0.69
N SER A 115 23.09 -11.52 -1.70
CA SER A 115 24.19 -12.48 -1.74
C SER A 115 25.12 -12.17 -0.57
N ASN A 116 24.73 -12.49 0.66
CA ASN A 116 25.61 -12.47 1.81
C ASN A 116 26.07 -13.90 2.10
N LYS A 117 26.89 -14.41 1.16
CA LYS A 117 27.96 -15.34 1.51
C LYS A 117 28.93 -14.61 2.44
N LYS A 118 28.72 -14.72 3.74
CA LYS A 118 29.78 -14.75 4.76
C LYS A 118 29.40 -15.94 5.65
N LYS A 119 29.85 -17.18 5.39
CA LYS A 119 31.21 -17.68 5.63
C LYS A 119 32.04 -16.73 6.49
N LYS A 120 31.87 -16.80 7.81
CA LYS A 120 32.92 -17.24 8.74
C LYS A 120 32.33 -17.41 10.13
#